data_AF-A0A6L9MHW9-F1
#
_entry.id   AF-A0A6L9MHW9-F1
#
_cell.length_a   1.000
_cell.length_b   1.000
_cell.length_c   1.000
_cell.angle_alpha   90.00
_cell.angle_beta   90.00
_cell.angle_gamma   90.00
#
_symmetry.space_group_name_H-M   'P 1'
#
loop_
_entity.id
_entity.type
_entity.pdbx_description
1 polymer ?
#
loop_
_entity_poly.entity_id
_entity_poly.type
_entity_poly.pdbx_seq_one_letter_code
_entity_poly.pdbx_strand_id
1 'polypeptide(L)' 'MRRAPSRALRWFDRQRQRAALAELDDRLLSDIGVSRAAAEAEARRWN' A
#
# COMPACT_ATOMS: atom_id res chain seq x y z
N MET A 1 2.51 -27.60 -14.12
CA MET A 1 3.21 -26.39 -14.62
C MET A 1 2.60 -25.14 -13.99
N ARG A 2 3.28 -24.47 -13.06
CA ARG A 2 2.78 -23.24 -12.42
C ARG A 2 3.23 -22.05 -13.27
N ARG A 3 2.33 -21.50 -14.10
CA ARG A 3 2.64 -20.29 -14.89
C ARG A 3 2.90 -19.14 -13.92
N ALA A 4 4.06 -18.51 -14.03
CA ALA A 4 4.37 -17.33 -13.23
C ALA A 4 3.40 -16.20 -13.62
N PRO A 5 2.83 -15.45 -12.66
CA PRO A 5 1.91 -14.39 -12.97
C PRO A 5 2.59 -13.33 -13.84
N SER A 6 1.86 -12.81 -14.83
CA SER A 6 2.37 -11.77 -15.72
C SER A 6 2.75 -10.51 -14.92
N ARG A 7 3.62 -9.66 -15.50
CA ARG A 7 4.06 -8.41 -14.88
C ARG A 7 2.87 -7.49 -14.55
N ALA A 8 1.83 -7.51 -15.40
CA ALA A 8 0.58 -6.77 -15.21
C ALA A 8 -0.22 -7.30 -13.99
N LEU A 9 -0.35 -8.62 -13.84
CA LEU A 9 -1.03 -9.21 -12.68
C LEU A 9 -0.33 -8.88 -11.37
N ARG A 10 1.01 -8.90 -11.34
CA ARG A 10 1.80 -8.49 -10.15
C ARG A 10 1.73 -7.01 -9.87
N TRP A 11 1.50 -6.17 -10.88
CA TRP A 11 1.28 -4.74 -10.68
C TRP A 11 -0.10 -4.50 -10.08
N PHE A 12 -1.14 -5.14 -10.62
CA PHE A 12 -2.52 -5.04 -10.12
C PHE A 12 -2.64 -5.53 -8.66
N ASP A 13 -2.02 -6.67 -8.34
CA ASP A 13 -2.01 -7.22 -6.98
C ASP A 13 -1.36 -6.26 -5.98
N ARG A 14 -0.25 -5.61 -6.36
CA ARG A 14 0.39 -4.57 -5.55
C ARG A 14 -0.49 -3.33 -5.38
N GLN A 15 -1.23 -2.91 -6.42
CA GLN A 15 -2.16 -1.77 -6.32
C GLN A 15 -3.32 -2.08 -5.38
N ARG A 16 -3.88 -3.29 -5.44
CA ARG A 16 -4.92 -3.75 -4.52
C ARG A 16 -4.43 -3.76 -3.06
N GLN A 17 -3.23 -4.30 -2.82
CA GLN A 17 -2.63 -4.31 -1.48
C GLN A 17 -2.40 -2.88 -0.97
N ARG A 18 -1.95 -1.96 -1.83
CA ARG A 18 -1.80 -0.54 -1.48
C ARG A 18 -3.13 0.14 -1.17
N ALA A 19 -4.19 -0.16 -1.90
CA ALA A 19 -5.53 0.36 -1.61
C ALA A 19 -6.04 -0.14 -0.25
N ALA A 20 -5.84 -1.42 0.05
CA ALA A 20 -6.19 -1.99 1.37
C ALA A 20 -5.35 -1.38 2.51
N LEU A 21 -4.08 -1.08 2.26
CA LEU A 21 -3.22 -0.35 3.20
C LEU A 21 -3.60 1.13 3.32
N ALA A 22 -4.11 1.75 2.26
CA ALA A 22 -4.62 3.12 2.29
C ALA A 22 -5.98 3.22 3.02
N GLU A 23 -6.76 2.14 2.97
CA GLU A 23 -7.95 1.92 3.81
C GLU A 23 -7.60 1.59 5.27
N LEU A 24 -6.33 1.37 5.64
CA LEU A 24 -5.96 1.35 7.06
C LEU A 24 -6.41 2.67 7.67
N ASP A 25 -7.36 2.51 8.57
CA ASP A 25 -8.15 3.59 9.16
C ASP A 25 -7.24 4.59 9.88
N ASP A 26 -7.65 5.85 9.96
CA ASP A 26 -6.88 6.89 10.69
C ASP A 26 -6.59 6.48 12.13
N ARG A 27 -7.44 5.63 12.70
CA ARG A 27 -7.22 4.97 13.99
C ARG A 27 -5.97 4.11 14.06
N LEU A 28 -5.64 3.34 13.03
CA LEU A 28 -4.46 2.47 13.04
C LEU A 28 -3.18 3.28 12.84
N LEU A 29 -3.24 4.33 12.02
CA LEU A 29 -2.16 5.31 11.91
C LEU A 29 -1.97 6.05 13.25
N SER A 30 -3.07 6.45 13.90
CA SER A 30 -3.05 7.08 15.21
C SER A 30 -2.50 6.17 16.32
N ASP A 31 -2.74 4.85 16.27
CA ASP A 31 -2.25 3.89 17.26
C ASP A 31 -0.72 3.82 17.30
N ILE A 32 -0.08 3.99 16.14
CA ILE A 32 1.38 4.06 16.00
C ILE A 32 1.91 5.51 15.96
N GLY A 33 1.07 6.51 16.23
CA GLY A 33 1.45 7.92 16.30
C GLY A 33 1.83 8.55 14.95
N VAL A 34 1.35 8.01 13.84
CA VAL A 34 1.61 8.52 12.49
C VAL A 34 0.38 9.23 11.95
N SER A 35 0.56 10.39 11.32
CA SER A 35 -0.54 11.07 10.62
C SER A 35 -0.69 10.56 9.18
N ARG A 36 -1.90 10.65 8.62
CA ARG A 36 -2.15 10.28 7.22
C ARG A 36 -1.22 11.02 6.26
N ALA A 37 -1.01 12.32 6.47
CA ALA A 37 -0.09 13.12 5.66
C ALA A 37 1.36 12.61 5.72
N ALA A 38 1.84 12.17 6.88
CA ALA A 38 3.17 11.60 7.05
C ALA A 38 3.31 10.24 6.36
N ALA A 39 2.30 9.37 6.49
CA ALA A 39 2.26 8.08 5.82
C ALA A 39 2.28 8.22 4.29
N GLU A 40 1.52 9.18 3.74
CA GLU A 40 1.52 9.47 2.32
C GLU A 40 2.86 10.05 1.82
N ALA A 41 3.48 10.94 2.60
CA ALA A 41 4.79 11.50 2.26
C ALA A 41 5.87 10.40 2.20
N GLU A 42 5.87 9.46 3.15
CA GLU A 42 6.78 8.32 3.13
C GLU A 42 6.49 7.37 1.96
N ALA A 43 5.23 7.10 1.65
CA ALA A 43 4.84 6.26 0.52
C ALA A 43 5.30 6.82 -0.84
N ARG A 44 5.38 8.15 -0.97
CA ARG A 44 5.87 8.85 -2.17
C ARG A 44 7.39 8.93 -2.26
N ARG A 45 8.13 8.66 -1.18
CA ARG A 45 9.60 8.78 -1.11
C ARG A 45 10.35 7.78 -2.01
N TRP A 46 9.71 6.67 -2.38
CA TRP A 46 10.34 5.56 -3.12
C TRP A 46 9.70 5.29 -4.49
N ASN A 47 9.03 6.30 -5.07
CA ASN A 47 8.49 6.24 -6.43
C ASN A 47 9.43 6.96 -7.40
#